data_AF-A0A2G1WMM7-F1
#
_entry.id   AF-A0A2G1WMM7-F1
#
_cell.length_a   1.000
_cell.length_b   1.000
_cell.length_c   1.000
_cell.angle_alpha   90.00
_cell.angle_beta   90.00
_cell.angle_gamma   90.00
#
_symmetry.space_group_name_H-M   'P 1'
#
loop_
_entity.id
_entity.type
_entity.pdbx_description
1 polymer ?
#
loop_
_entity_poly.entity_id
_entity_poly.type
_entity_poly.pdbx_seq_one_letter_code
_entity_poly.pdbx_strand_id
1 'polypeptide(L)' 'MSDGDSPEAVAEESAQQAGGLGEIIPEPLMPVWSQVEKVQAFRRTHGETYVGVLELLTALTLAGGYVWWLLIFLELL' A
#
# COMPACT_ATOMS: atom_id res chain seq x y z
N MET A 1 -2.20 26.96 -5.69
CA MET A 1 -1.93 25.64 -6.31
C MET A 1 -2.48 24.62 -5.34
N SER A 2 -3.47 23.83 -5.79
CA SER A 2 -4.22 22.90 -4.95
C SER A 2 -3.46 21.58 -4.90
N ASP A 3 -3.38 20.94 -3.72
CA ASP A 3 -2.69 19.67 -3.46
C ASP A 3 -3.22 18.45 -4.25
N GLY A 4 -4.11 18.66 -5.23
CA GLY A 4 -4.74 17.62 -6.04
C GLY A 4 -3.95 17.15 -7.26
N ASP A 5 -2.71 17.63 -7.45
CA ASP A 5 -1.84 17.26 -8.59
C ASP A 5 -0.53 16.59 -8.10
N SER A 6 -0.50 16.09 -6.86
CA SER A 6 0.66 15.35 -6.40
C SER A 6 0.74 14.01 -7.14
N PRO A 7 1.96 13.54 -7.49
CA PRO A 7 2.12 12.24 -8.14
C PRO A 7 1.54 11.10 -7.30
N GLU A 8 1.48 11.25 -5.97
CA GLU A 8 0.78 10.30 -5.09
C GLU A 8 -0.74 10.31 -5.31
N ALA A 9 -1.38 11.48 -5.43
CA ALA A 9 -2.83 11.57 -5.67
C ALA A 9 -3.22 11.02 -7.04
N VAL A 10 -2.42 11.29 -8.07
CA VAL A 10 -2.62 10.74 -9.43
C VAL A 10 -2.41 9.23 -9.43
N ALA A 11 -1.45 8.71 -8.67
CA ALA A 11 -1.23 7.27 -8.52
C ALA A 11 -2.38 6.58 -7.77
N GLU A 12 -2.94 7.23 -6.76
CA GLU A 12 -4.09 6.75 -6.00
C GLU A 12 -5.37 6.73 -6.86
N GLU A 13 -5.63 7.79 -7.63
CA GLU A 13 -6.74 7.86 -8.59
C GLU A 13 -6.56 6.83 -9.71
N SER A 14 -5.35 6.69 -10.27
CA SER A 14 -5.03 5.69 -11.29
C SER A 14 -5.19 4.27 -10.75
N ALA A 15 -4.81 4.01 -9.49
CA ALA A 15 -5.00 2.72 -8.84
C ALA A 15 -6.48 2.40 -8.58
N GLN A 16 -7.28 3.41 -8.24
CA GLN A 16 -8.73 3.28 -8.07
C GLN A 16 -9.46 3.07 -9.42
N GLN A 17 -9.00 3.70 -10.49
CA GLN A 17 -9.54 3.62 -11.85
C GLN A 17 -9.08 2.36 -12.61
N ALA A 18 -7.94 1.77 -12.24
CA ALA A 18 -7.45 0.52 -12.85
C ALA A 18 -8.40 -0.67 -12.69
N GLY A 19 -9.31 -0.64 -11.71
CA GLY A 19 -10.39 -1.63 -11.57
C GLY A 19 -11.49 -1.54 -12.65
N GLY A 20 -11.46 -0.53 -13.53
CA GLY A 20 -12.39 -0.31 -14.65
C GLY A 20 -11.79 -0.51 -16.04
N LEU A 21 -10.54 -0.98 -16.15
CA LEU A 21 -9.82 -1.14 -17.42
C LEU A 21 -10.32 -2.31 -18.30
N GLY A 22 -11.32 -3.08 -17.87
CA GLY A 22 -11.92 -4.14 -18.68
C GLY A 22 -12.47 -3.65 -20.04
N GLU A 23 -12.75 -2.35 -20.17
CA GLU A 23 -13.26 -1.72 -21.40
C GLU A 23 -12.14 -1.36 -22.41
N ILE A 24 -10.88 -1.32 -21.99
CA ILE A 24 -9.71 -0.91 -22.83
C ILE A 24 -8.75 -2.08 -23.10
N ILE A 25 -8.90 -3.21 -22.40
CA ILE A 25 -8.05 -4.39 -22.57
C ILE A 25 -8.47 -5.16 -23.84
N PRO A 26 -7.56 -5.39 -24.80
CA PRO A 26 -7.87 -6.17 -25.99
C PRO A 26 -8.14 -7.65 -25.63
N GLU A 27 -9.08 -8.30 -26.32
CA GLU A 27 -9.53 -9.69 -26.06
C GLU A 27 -8.42 -10.74 -25.80
N PRO A 28 -7.24 -10.70 -26.45
CA PRO A 28 -6.16 -11.66 -26.17
C PRO A 28 -5.57 -11.54 -24.76
N LEU A 29 -5.68 -10.36 -24.13
CA LEU A 29 -5.11 -10.07 -22.81
C LEU A 29 -6.14 -10.23 -21.67
N MET A 30 -7.43 -10.37 -21.99
CA MET A 30 -8.51 -10.72 -21.04
C MET A 30 -8.16 -11.86 -20.06
N PRO A 31 -7.57 -13.00 -20.49
CA PRO A 31 -7.25 -14.08 -19.54
C PRO A 31 -6.22 -13.65 -18.50
N VAL A 32 -5.23 -12.85 -18.88
CA VAL A 32 -4.20 -12.32 -17.96
C VAL A 32 -4.79 -11.21 -17.10
N TRP A 33 -5.62 -10.34 -17.68
CA TRP A 33 -6.31 -9.25 -16.99
C TRP A 33 -7.23 -9.75 -15.86
N SER A 34 -7.95 -10.86 -16.09
CA SER A 34 -8.81 -11.49 -15.07
C SER A 34 -8.06 -11.90 -13.79
N GLN A 35 -6.76 -12.16 -13.87
CA GLN A 35 -5.93 -12.49 -12.72
C GLN A 35 -5.50 -11.22 -11.99
N VAL A 36 -5.14 -10.17 -12.73
CA VAL A 36 -4.80 -8.85 -12.16
C VAL A 36 -6.00 -8.26 -11.42
N GLU A 37 -7.20 -8.40 -11.98
CA GLU A 37 -8.45 -7.94 -11.39
C GLU A 37 -8.76 -8.67 -10.06
N LYS A 38 -8.52 -9.98 -9.98
CA LYS A 38 -8.64 -10.73 -8.71
C LYS A 38 -7.66 -10.23 -7.64
N VAL A 39 -6.42 -9.94 -8.03
CA VAL A 39 -5.40 -9.40 -7.12
C VAL A 39 -5.74 -7.97 -6.70
N GLN A 40 -6.26 -7.14 -7.60
CA GLN A 40 -6.75 -5.80 -7.27
C GLN A 40 -7.98 -5.86 -6.37
N ALA A 41 -8.94 -6.74 -6.64
CA ALA A 41 -10.12 -6.95 -5.79
C ALA A 41 -9.70 -7.41 -4.40
N PHE A 42 -8.76 -8.35 -4.29
CA PHE A 42 -8.18 -8.78 -3.02
C PHE A 42 -7.50 -7.63 -2.27
N ARG A 43 -6.72 -6.79 -2.97
CA ARG A 43 -6.13 -5.57 -2.37
C ARG A 43 -7.18 -4.56 -1.95
N ARG A 44 -8.26 -4.39 -2.70
CA ARG A 44 -9.33 -3.45 -2.35
C ARG A 44 -10.12 -3.91 -1.13
N THR A 45 -10.25 -5.22 -0.91
CA THR A 45 -10.99 -5.77 0.23
C THR A 45 -10.11 -5.98 1.47
N HIS A 46 -8.83 -6.32 1.32
CA HIS A 46 -7.96 -6.72 2.43
C HIS A 46 -6.63 -5.95 2.50
N GLY A 47 -6.30 -5.13 1.51
CA GLY A 47 -5.04 -4.40 1.43
C GLY A 47 -4.85 -3.43 2.60
N GLU A 48 -5.87 -2.64 2.96
CA GLU A 48 -5.80 -1.72 4.10
C GLU A 48 -5.49 -2.45 5.42
N THR A 49 -6.12 -3.60 5.65
CA THR A 49 -5.90 -4.34 6.90
C THR A 49 -4.51 -4.96 6.96
N TYR A 50 -4.03 -5.59 5.89
CA TYR A 50 -2.69 -6.19 5.87
C TYR A 50 -1.56 -5.14 5.91
N VAL A 51 -1.70 -4.08 5.11
CA VAL A 51 -0.75 -2.97 5.12
C VAL A 51 -0.76 -2.28 6.48
N GLY A 52 -1.93 -2.00 7.05
CA GLY A 52 -2.05 -1.40 8.38
C GLY A 52 -1.43 -2.26 9.49
N VAL A 53 -1.58 -3.59 9.44
CA VAL A 53 -0.91 -4.50 10.40
C VAL A 53 0.61 -4.47 10.23
N LEU A 54 1.12 -4.49 8.99
CA LEU A 54 2.55 -4.40 8.73
C LEU A 54 3.14 -3.05 9.13
N GLU A 55 2.43 -1.96 8.88
CA GLU A 55 2.79 -0.63 9.34
C GLU A 55 2.84 -0.57 10.87
N LEU A 56 1.84 -1.12 11.56
CA LEU A 56 1.82 -1.18 13.03
C LEU A 56 3.00 -1.98 13.59
N LEU A 57 3.28 -3.16 13.03
CA LEU A 57 4.42 -3.99 13.44
C LEU A 57 5.76 -3.28 13.20
N THR A 58 5.89 -2.60 12.06
CA THR A 58 7.08 -1.82 11.71
C THR A 58 7.26 -0.66 12.66
N ALA A 59 6.18 0.09 12.95
CA ALA A 59 6.18 1.19 13.90
C ALA A 59 6.57 0.73 15.31
N LEU A 60 6.02 -0.39 15.78
CA LEU A 60 6.38 -0.98 17.08
C LEU A 60 7.85 -1.41 17.13
N THR A 61 8.36 -2.02 16.06
CA THR A 61 9.76 -2.45 15.97
C THR A 61 10.70 -1.24 16.02
N LEU A 62 10.40 -0.20 15.25
CA LEU A 62 11.17 1.05 15.25
C LEU A 62 11.12 1.75 16.60
N ALA A 63 9.93 1.88 17.20
CA ALA A 63 9.76 2.51 18.50
C ALA A 63 10.50 1.73 19.59
N GLY A 64 10.35 0.41 19.63
CA GLY A 64 11.05 -0.45 20.57
C GLY A 64 12.57 -0.39 20.40
N GLY A 65 13.06 -0.47 19.16
CA GLY A 65 14.48 -0.33 18.86
C GLY A 65 15.06 1.03 19.26
N TYR A 66 14.31 2.10 19.05
CA TYR A 66 14.72 3.45 19.46
C TYR A 66 14.77 3.61 20.98
N VAL A 67 13.76 3.13 21.71
CA VAL A 67 13.75 3.14 23.18
C VAL A 67 14.90 2.30 23.73
N TRP A 68 15.12 1.11 23.18
CA TRP A 68 16.25 0.26 23.55
C TRP A 68 17.60 0.96 23.34
N TRP A 69 17.79 1.56 22.16
CA TRP A 69 18.99 2.32 21.85
C TRP A 69 19.18 3.50 22.83
N LEU A 70 18.11 4.21 23.18
CA LEU A 70 18.14 5.28 24.17
C LEU A 70 18.59 4.81 25.56
N LEU A 71 18.13 3.64 26.01
CA LEU A 71 18.53 3.09 27.30
C LEU A 71 20.03 2.78 27.35
N ILE A 72 20.58 2.21 26.28
CA ILE A 72 22.03 1.97 26.14
C ILE A 72 22.78 3.30 26.09
N PHE A 73 22.31 4.25 25.28
CA PHE A 73 22.96 5.55 25.12
C PHE A 73 23.04 6.34 26.44
N LEU A 74 22.02 6.20 27.29
CA LEU A 74 21.95 6.83 28.61
C LEU A 74 22.63 6.01 29.72
N GLU A 75 23.25 4.87 29.40
CA GLU A 75 23.85 3.93 30.38
C GLU A 75 22.87 3.49 31.49
N LEU A 76 21.58 3.42 31.14
CA LEU A 76 20.53 2.92 32.04
C LEU A 76 20.39 1.40 31.97
N LEU A 77 21.00 0.79 30.95
CA LEU A 77 21.09 -0.65 30.69
C LEU A 77 22.53 -0.99 30.29
#